data_AF-A0A371I936-F1
#
_entry.id   AF-A0A371I936-F1
#
_cell.length_a   1.000
_cell.length_b   1.000
_cell.length_c   1.000
_cell.angle_alpha   90.00
_cell.angle_beta   90.00
_cell.angle_gamma   90.00
#
_symmetry.space_group_name_H-M   'P 1'
#
loop_
_entity.id
_entity.type
_entity.pdbx_description
1 polymer ?
#
loop_
_entity_poly.entity_id
_entity_poly.type
_entity_poly.pdbx_seq_one_letter_code
_entity_poly.pdbx_strand_id
1 'polypeptide(L)'
;MCVVATSMVNVFAQINSISMLNGTNSNVWKEVIKIVLDCMDLDLALQVEEPIFTLNNLQEVKIEKWECSNRMCLMIMKRSILEVF
;
A
#
# COMPACT_ATOMS: atom_id res chain seq x y z
N MET A 1 15.89 8.19 9.76
CA MET A 1 14.41 8.22 9.75
C MET A 1 13.94 7.26 10.83
N CYS A 2 13.18 7.75 11.82
CA CYS A 2 12.69 6.93 12.91
C CYS A 2 11.59 6.01 12.37
N VAL A 3 11.83 4.70 12.37
CA VAL A 3 10.80 3.69 12.15
C VAL A 3 9.88 3.73 13.35
N VAL A 4 8.78 4.48 13.26
CA VAL A 4 7.75 4.46 14.29
C VAL A 4 7.04 3.11 14.15
N ALA A 5 7.15 2.25 15.17
CA ALA A 5 6.37 1.02 15.22
C ALA A 5 4.88 1.38 15.23
N THR A 6 4.22 1.23 14.09
CA THR A 6 2.81 1.58 13.90
C THR A 6 1.94 0.56 14.63
N SER A 7 1.31 0.97 15.73
CA SER A 7 0.33 0.10 16.42
C SER A 7 -0.84 -0.21 15.47
N MET A 8 -1.49 -1.37 15.63
CA MET A 8 -2.67 -1.75 14.80
C MET A 8 -3.77 -0.68 14.82
N VAL A 9 -3.95 0.00 15.96
CA VAL A 9 -4.92 1.10 16.11
C VAL A 9 -4.55 2.27 15.20
N ASN A 10 -3.26 2.58 15.08
CA ASN A 10 -2.76 3.64 14.21
C ASN A 10 -2.91 3.29 12.72
N VAL A 11 -2.71 2.01 12.35
CA VAL A 11 -2.92 1.54 10.96
C VAL A 11 -4.38 1.73 10.54
N PHE A 12 -5.34 1.33 11.38
CA PHE A 12 -6.76 1.47 11.05
C PHE A 12 -7.19 2.95 10.96
N ALA A 13 -6.69 3.80 11.85
CA ALA A 13 -6.95 5.24 11.82
C ALA A 13 -6.43 5.88 10.52
N GLN A 14 -5.23 5.52 10.07
CA GLN A 14 -4.66 6.01 8.81
C GLN A 14 -5.46 5.53 7.60
N ILE A 15 -5.86 4.25 7.54
CA ILE A 15 -6.68 3.73 6.43
C ILE A 15 -8.03 4.46 6.36
N ASN A 16 -8.68 4.71 7.50
CA ASN A 16 -9.96 5.42 7.53
C ASN A 16 -9.85 6.92 7.22
N SER A 17 -8.65 7.50 7.27
CA SER A 17 -8.43 8.89 6.86
C SER A 17 -8.41 9.07 5.34
N ILE A 18 -8.26 7.97 4.59
CA ILE A 18 -8.30 7.98 3.12
C ILE A 18 -9.75 8.23 2.69
N SER A 19 -9.99 9.39 2.10
CA SER A 19 -11.29 9.72 1.51
C SER A 19 -11.65 8.73 0.40
N MET A 20 -12.92 8.35 0.27
CA MET A 20 -13.35 7.49 -0.83
C MET A 20 -13.10 8.13 -2.20
N LEU A 21 -12.64 7.34 -3.17
CA LEU A 21 -12.49 7.77 -4.55
C LEU A 21 -13.85 8.12 -5.14
N ASN A 22 -13.91 9.27 -5.79
CA ASN A 22 -15.05 9.75 -6.56
C ASN A 22 -14.53 10.39 -7.87
N GLY A 23 -15.46 10.82 -8.73
CA GLY A 23 -15.11 11.37 -10.05
C GLY A 23 -14.28 12.66 -10.01
N THR A 24 -14.22 13.38 -8.89
CA THR A 24 -13.58 14.70 -8.79
C THR A 24 -12.30 14.71 -7.97
N ASN A 25 -12.04 13.70 -7.15
CA ASN A 25 -10.92 13.68 -6.21
C ASN A 25 -9.76 12.73 -6.58
N SER A 26 -9.75 12.14 -7.78
CA SER A 26 -8.76 11.12 -8.19
C SER A 26 -7.29 11.50 -7.94
N ASN A 27 -6.89 12.74 -8.26
CA ASN A 27 -5.51 13.20 -8.04
C ASN A 27 -5.16 13.23 -6.54
N VAL A 28 -6.04 13.85 -5.74
CA VAL A 28 -5.86 13.97 -4.29
C VAL A 28 -5.89 12.60 -3.62
N TRP A 29 -6.83 11.75 -4.02
CA TRP A 29 -6.94 10.36 -3.54
C TRP A 29 -5.66 9.57 -3.79
N LYS A 30 -5.10 9.66 -5.00
CA LYS A 30 -3.86 8.97 -5.36
C LYS A 30 -2.67 9.44 -4.54
N GLU A 31 -2.55 10.75 -4.28
CA GLU A 31 -1.48 11.30 -3.43
C GLU A 31 -1.62 10.85 -1.98
N VAL A 32 -2.83 10.92 -1.42
CA VAL A 32 -3.09 10.49 -0.03
C VAL A 32 -2.77 9.00 0.14
N ILE A 33 -3.16 8.15 -0.80
CA ILE A 33 -2.82 6.72 -0.75
C ILE A 33 -1.31 6.50 -0.74
N LYS A 34 -0.57 7.19 -1.61
CA LYS A 34 0.89 7.06 -1.65
C LYS A 34 1.54 7.45 -0.31
N ILE A 35 1.11 8.57 0.27
CA ILE A 35 1.63 9.03 1.56
C ILE A 35 1.35 8.02 2.68
N VAL A 36 0.12 7.50 2.75
CA VAL A 36 -0.25 6.51 3.78
C VAL A 36 0.55 5.23 3.61
N LEU A 37 0.73 4.74 2.39
CA LEU A 37 1.49 3.51 2.14
C LEU A 37 2.99 3.67 2.46
N ASP A 38 3.59 4.81 2.11
CA ASP A 38 4.98 5.15 2.46
C ASP A 38 5.16 5.23 3.99
N CYS A 39 4.22 5.88 4.69
CA CYS A 39 4.23 5.94 6.16
C CYS A 39 4.09 4.58 6.85
N MET A 40 3.64 3.55 6.13
CA MET A 40 3.47 2.18 6.63
C MET A 40 4.57 1.21 6.13
N ASP A 41 5.56 1.69 5.37
CA ASP A 41 6.55 0.85 4.68
C ASP A 41 5.90 -0.20 3.75
N LEU A 42 4.76 0.15 3.15
CA LEU A 42 3.97 -0.73 2.28
C LEU A 42 4.03 -0.34 0.81
N ASP A 43 4.81 0.66 0.43
CA ASP A 43 4.84 1.22 -0.93
C ASP A 43 5.85 0.54 -1.87
N LEU A 44 6.57 -0.48 -1.39
CA LEU A 44 7.56 -1.24 -2.17
C LEU A 44 7.02 -1.70 -3.53
N ALA A 45 5.80 -2.24 -3.57
CA ALA A 45 5.15 -2.71 -4.80
C ALA A 45 4.73 -1.57 -5.76
N LEU A 46 4.68 -0.33 -5.29
CA LEU A 46 4.45 0.85 -6.12
C LEU A 46 5.75 1.44 -6.67
N GLN A 47 6.87 1.20 -6.00
CA GLN A 47 8.19 1.70 -6.40
C GLN A 47 8.95 0.74 -7.30
N VAL A 48 8.76 -0.57 -7.10
CA VAL A 48 9.53 -1.62 -7.77
C VAL A 48 8.58 -2.55 -8.53
N GLU A 49 8.97 -2.89 -9.75
CA GLU A 49 8.22 -3.84 -10.58
C GLU A 49 8.20 -5.25 -9.96
N GLU A 50 7.22 -6.06 -10.36
CA GLU A 50 7.03 -7.41 -9.83
C GLU A 50 8.31 -8.26 -10.01
N PRO A 51 8.87 -8.80 -8.91
CA PRO A 51 10.08 -9.59 -9.00
C PRO A 51 9.81 -10.94 -9.69
N ILE A 52 10.69 -11.31 -10.62
CA ILE A 52 10.57 -12.56 -11.36
C ILE A 52 11.14 -13.71 -10.52
N PHE A 53 10.33 -14.76 -10.33
CA PHE A 53 10.77 -16.02 -9.74
C PHE A 53 11.73 -16.72 -10.69
N THR A 54 13.01 -16.80 -10.32
CA THR A 54 14.01 -17.58 -11.06
C THR A 54 14.62 -18.60 -10.11
N LEU A 55 14.84 -19.85 -10.53
CA LEU A 55 15.31 -20.94 -9.66
C LEU A 55 16.58 -20.62 -8.83
N ASN A 56 17.35 -19.60 -9.23
CA ASN A 56 18.58 -19.16 -8.58
C ASN A 56 18.40 -17.94 -7.65
N ASN A 57 17.18 -17.45 -7.45
CA ASN A 57 16.94 -16.22 -6.69
C ASN A 57 16.98 -16.48 -5.18
N LEU A 58 18.16 -16.27 -4.59
CA LEU A 58 18.38 -16.06 -3.15
C LEU A 58 17.63 -14.83 -2.55
N GLN A 59 16.62 -14.31 -3.25
CA GLN A 59 15.88 -13.09 -2.92
C GLN A 59 14.46 -13.39 -2.41
N GLU A 60 14.21 -14.60 -1.90
CA GLU A 60 12.92 -15.00 -1.30
C GLU A 60 12.37 -13.95 -0.34
N VAL A 61 13.21 -13.41 0.55
CA VAL A 61 12.84 -12.34 1.49
C VAL A 61 12.39 -11.05 0.79
N LYS A 62 12.99 -10.68 -0.36
CA LYS A 62 12.59 -9.49 -1.10
C LYS A 62 11.26 -9.72 -1.82
N ILE A 63 11.06 -10.92 -2.34
CA ILE A 63 9.82 -11.33 -3.00
C ILE A 63 8.68 -11.34 -1.98
N GLU A 64 8.86 -11.97 -0.83
CA GLU A 64 7.86 -12.02 0.25
C GLU A 64 7.48 -10.60 0.72
N LYS A 65 8.47 -9.71 0.87
CA LYS A 65 8.23 -8.30 1.19
C LYS A 65 7.43 -7.58 0.10
N TRP A 66 7.77 -7.79 -1.17
CA TRP A 66 7.06 -7.20 -2.30
C TRP A 66 5.62 -7.71 -2.37
N GLU A 67 5.40 -9.02 -2.22
CA GLU A 67 4.07 -9.63 -2.21
C GLU A 67 3.21 -9.14 -1.03
N CYS A 68 3.81 -9.02 0.16
CA CYS A 68 3.12 -8.49 1.33
C CYS A 68 2.68 -7.03 1.12
N SER A 69 3.60 -6.19 0.59
CA SER A 69 3.34 -4.81 0.21
C SER A 69 2.23 -4.72 -0.86
N ASN A 70 2.31 -5.51 -1.93
CA ASN A 70 1.32 -5.53 -3.01
C ASN A 70 -0.07 -5.93 -2.50
N ARG A 71 -0.15 -7.01 -1.69
CA ARG A 71 -1.41 -7.48 -1.10
C ARG A 71 -2.07 -6.40 -0.25
N MET A 72 -1.30 -5.74 0.63
CA MET A 72 -1.85 -4.72 1.51
C MET A 72 -2.25 -3.45 0.75
N CYS A 73 -1.42 -2.99 -0.19
CA CYS A 73 -1.73 -1.89 -1.11
C CYS A 73 -3.09 -2.11 -1.80
N LEU A 74 -3.30 -3.30 -2.36
CA LEU A 74 -4.55 -3.65 -3.03
C LEU A 74 -5.76 -3.63 -2.09
N MET A 75 -5.62 -4.13 -0.85
CA MET A 75 -6.72 -4.10 0.12
C MET A 75 -7.12 -2.67 0.48
N ILE A 76 -6.14 -1.79 0.69
CA ILE A 76 -6.38 -0.37 1.04
C ILE A 76 -7.02 0.37 -0.14
N MET A 77 -6.46 0.21 -1.35
CA MET A 77 -7.03 0.82 -2.56
C MET A 77 -8.47 0.37 -2.77
N LYS A 78 -8.74 -0.93 -2.75
CA LYS A 78 -10.11 -1.48 -2.92
C LYS A 78 -11.08 -0.95 -1.87
N ARG A 79 -10.67 -0.89 -0.60
CA ARG A 79 -11.50 -0.35 0.50
C ARG A 79 -11.92 1.10 0.27
N SER A 80 -11.04 1.88 -0.36
CA SER A 80 -11.23 3.31 -0.62
C SER A 80 -11.91 3.62 -1.95
N ILE A 81 -12.15 2.62 -2.81
CA ILE A 81 -12.95 2.78 -4.02
C ILE A 81 -14.42 2.53 -3.64
N LEU A 82 -15.30 3.48 -3.92
CA LEU A 82 -16.74 3.25 -3.83
C LEU A 82 -17.14 2.28 -4.95
N GLU A 83 -17.60 1.08 -4.59
CA GLU A 83 -18.49 0.31 -5.48
C GLU A 83 -19.84 1.03 -5.50
N VAL A 84 -19.95 2.08 -6.32
CA VAL A 84 -21.26 2.63 -6.70
C VAL A 84 -21.89 1.60 -7.63
N PHE A 85 -22.77 0.76 -7.08
CA PHE A 85 -23.71 -0.04 -7.86
C PHE A 85 -24.89 0.83 -8.33
#